data_AF-A0A9E5ZNP9-F1
#
_entry.id   AF-A0A9E5ZNP9-F1
#
_cell.length_a   1.000
_cell.length_b   1.000
_cell.length_c   1.000
_cell.angle_alpha   90.00
_cell.angle_beta   90.00
_cell.angle_gamma   90.00
#
_symmetry.space_group_name_H-M   'P 1'
#
loop_
_entity.id
_entity.type
_entity.pdbx_description
1 polymer ?
#
loop_
_entity_poly.entity_id
_entity_poly.type
_entity_poly.pdbx_seq_one_letter_code
_entity_poly.pdbx_strand_id
1 'polypeptide(L)'
;MNSNNKHIKTGFKTPDNYFDSFEEKLLNKLSIETEVLIDNKTGYKIPKDYFDAFEKELLSKVEKPEPKVIPLFNTRKLYYVASVAAILIFSLFIINPTYSDPITFDDLEYASIEEYINTENIDISAVELADLYGVETNDLDHISFLNIEDDHILEYLSEETTSDDYYDSEL
;
A
#
# COMPACT_ATOMS: atom_id res chain seq x y z
N MET A 1 73.11 23.48 -14.61
CA MET A 1 72.18 24.63 -14.62
C MET A 1 72.69 25.69 -13.66
N ASN A 2 72.92 26.90 -14.16
CA ASN A 2 73.56 28.01 -13.43
C ASN A 2 72.46 28.87 -12.76
N SER A 3 72.40 28.88 -11.43
CA SER A 3 71.43 29.70 -10.68
C SER A 3 71.99 31.09 -10.44
N ASN A 4 71.70 32.01 -11.37
CA ASN A 4 71.96 33.44 -11.21
C ASN A 4 70.99 34.04 -10.18
N ASN A 5 71.39 34.07 -8.91
CA ASN A 5 70.64 34.75 -7.83
C ASN A 5 70.69 36.27 -8.03
N LYS A 6 69.82 36.78 -8.90
CA LYS A 6 69.64 38.22 -9.13
C LYS A 6 68.93 38.81 -7.90
N HIS A 7 69.68 39.45 -7.01
CA HIS A 7 69.12 40.27 -5.96
C HIS A 7 68.22 41.34 -6.58
N ILE A 8 66.90 41.16 -6.49
CA ILE A 8 65.91 42.16 -6.91
C ILE A 8 66.05 43.30 -5.92
N LYS A 9 66.59 44.44 -6.34
CA LYS A 9 66.64 45.65 -5.52
C LYS A 9 65.20 46.13 -5.34
N THR A 10 64.56 45.75 -4.23
CA THR A 10 63.33 46.39 -3.80
C THR A 10 63.68 47.86 -3.52
N GLY A 11 62.91 48.81 -4.07
CA GLY A 11 63.16 50.25 -3.90
C GLY A 11 63.00 50.76 -2.46
N PHE A 12 62.71 49.85 -1.53
CA PHE A 12 62.48 50.12 -0.13
C PHE A 12 63.77 49.87 0.63
N LYS A 13 64.34 50.94 1.18
CA LYS A 13 65.42 50.89 2.15
C LYS A 13 64.87 51.34 3.49
N THR A 14 65.20 50.62 4.55
CA THR A 14 64.93 51.08 5.91
C THR A 14 65.90 52.22 6.26
N PRO A 15 65.50 53.16 7.12
CA PRO A 15 66.42 54.14 7.69
C PRO A 15 67.60 53.47 8.39
N ASP A 16 68.72 54.18 8.47
CA ASP A 16 69.91 53.71 9.19
C ASP A 16 69.55 53.46 10.67
N ASN A 17 70.06 52.36 11.23
CA ASN A 17 69.81 51.91 12.61
C ASN A 17 68.32 51.70 12.99
N TYR A 18 67.46 51.46 11.99
CA TYR A 18 66.04 51.17 12.23
C TYR A 18 65.87 49.93 13.12
N PHE A 19 66.52 48.82 12.78
CA PHE A 19 66.38 47.57 13.52
C PHE A 19 67.11 47.59 14.87
N ASP A 20 68.24 48.30 14.98
CA ASP A 20 68.99 48.42 16.23
C ASP A 20 68.18 49.14 17.33
N SER A 21 67.32 50.09 16.94
CA SER A 21 66.45 50.84 17.87
C SER A 21 65.00 50.34 17.90
N PHE A 22 64.66 49.32 17.10
CA PHE A 22 63.29 48.83 16.97
C PHE A 22 62.81 48.18 18.26
N GLU A 23 63.63 47.31 18.85
CA GLU A 23 63.29 46.58 20.07
C GLU A 23 63.02 47.52 21.24
N GLU A 24 63.91 48.50 21.45
CA GLU A 24 63.74 49.51 22.50
C GLU A 24 62.47 50.34 22.30
N LYS A 25 62.19 50.76 21.06
CA LYS A 25 60.95 51.50 20.73
C LYS A 25 59.70 50.67 20.94
N LEU A 26 59.74 49.38 20.58
CA LEU A 26 58.61 48.46 20.77
C LEU A 26 58.34 48.24 22.25
N LEU A 27 59.38 47.95 23.04
CA LEU A 27 59.27 47.73 24.48
C LEU A 27 58.78 48.99 25.20
N ASN A 28 59.33 50.16 24.89
CA ASN A 28 58.87 51.42 25.46
C ASN A 28 57.40 51.69 25.13
N LYS A 29 56.96 51.42 23.88
CA LYS A 29 55.56 51.59 23.50
C LYS A 29 54.63 50.63 24.24
N LEU A 30 55.03 49.37 24.40
CA LEU A 30 54.27 48.37 25.15
C LEU A 30 54.19 48.70 26.64
N SER A 31 55.27 49.18 27.25
CA SER A 31 55.26 49.60 28.66
C SER A 31 54.33 50.81 28.88
N ILE A 32 54.41 51.83 28.02
CA ILE A 32 53.53 53.00 28.09
C ILE A 32 52.07 52.60 27.88
N GLU A 33 51.78 51.76 26.88
CA GLU A 33 50.42 51.26 26.66
C GLU A 33 49.96 50.42 27.85
N THR A 34 50.79 49.52 28.40
CA THR A 34 50.42 48.69 29.55
C THR A 34 50.10 49.53 30.78
N GLU A 35 50.89 50.57 31.10
CA GLU A 35 50.59 51.49 32.20
C GLU A 35 49.26 52.25 31.97
N VAL A 36 49.00 52.69 30.73
CA VAL A 36 47.74 53.35 30.36
C VAL A 36 46.53 52.39 30.37
N LEU A 37 46.72 51.12 30.03
CA LEU A 37 45.68 50.08 30.03
C LEU A 37 45.41 49.51 31.43
N ILE A 38 46.36 49.60 32.37
CA ILE A 38 46.17 49.20 33.77
C ILE A 38 45.25 50.21 34.49
N ASP A 39 45.42 51.52 34.24
CA ASP A 39 44.56 52.56 34.83
C ASP A 39 43.19 52.65 34.15
N ASN A 40 43.14 52.42 32.84
CA ASN A 40 41.88 52.39 32.09
C ASN A 40 41.52 50.93 31.83
N LYS A 41 40.66 50.32 32.65
CA LYS A 41 40.13 48.95 32.50
C LYS A 41 39.66 48.68 31.05
N THR A 42 40.58 48.33 30.14
CA THR A 42 40.32 48.15 28.71
C THR A 42 39.86 46.73 28.48
N GLY A 43 38.62 46.50 28.83
CA GLY A 43 37.88 45.30 28.50
C GLY A 43 36.41 45.68 28.43
N TYR A 44 35.69 45.10 27.48
CA TYR A 44 34.24 45.16 27.49
C TYR A 44 33.77 44.52 28.80
N LYS A 45 33.31 45.36 29.74
CA LYS A 45 32.67 44.86 30.94
C LYS A 45 31.28 44.41 30.56
N ILE A 46 30.99 43.14 30.83
CA ILE A 46 29.63 42.66 30.74
C ILE A 46 28.76 43.44 31.75
N PRO A 47 27.49 43.69 31.40
CA PRO A 47 26.52 44.20 32.36
C PRO A 47 26.47 43.29 33.58
N LYS A 48 26.19 43.91 34.74
CA LYS A 48 25.96 43.16 35.97
C LYS A 48 24.83 42.14 35.74
N ASP A 49 25.04 40.91 36.19
CA ASP A 49 24.05 39.81 36.15
C ASP A 49 23.62 39.38 34.72
N TYR A 50 24.45 39.63 33.69
CA TYR A 50 24.16 39.28 32.29
C TYR A 50 23.80 37.79 32.12
N PHE A 51 24.60 36.89 32.68
CA PHE A 51 24.40 35.45 32.52
C PHE A 51 23.17 34.96 33.29
N ASP A 52 22.89 35.51 34.48
CA ASP A 52 21.71 35.17 35.28
C ASP A 52 20.41 35.59 34.57
N ALA A 53 20.39 36.80 33.99
CA ALA A 53 19.25 37.28 33.22
C ALA A 53 19.06 36.48 31.92
N PHE A 54 20.15 36.18 31.23
CA PHE A 54 20.14 35.40 29.99
C PHE A 54 19.62 33.98 30.22
N GLU A 55 20.06 33.30 31.28
CA GLU A 55 19.60 31.95 31.62
C GLU A 55 18.08 31.93 31.89
N LYS A 56 17.58 32.92 32.64
CA LYS A 56 16.16 33.06 32.91
C LYS A 56 15.33 33.30 31.65
N GLU A 57 15.83 34.15 30.74
CA GLU A 57 15.17 34.40 29.46
C GLU A 57 15.18 33.15 28.57
N LEU A 58 16.30 32.42 28.53
CA LEU A 58 16.44 31.17 27.78
C LEU A 58 15.43 30.12 28.25
N LEU A 59 15.38 29.84 29.56
CA LEU A 59 14.47 28.86 30.14
C LEU A 59 13.01 29.21 29.86
N SER A 60 12.63 30.49 29.95
CA SER A 60 11.28 30.94 29.62
C SER A 60 10.88 30.73 28.15
N LYS A 61 11.85 30.72 27.23
CA LYS A 61 11.62 30.46 25.79
C LYS A 61 11.65 28.98 25.43
N VAL A 62 12.31 28.15 26.25
CA VAL A 62 12.44 26.70 26.05
C VAL A 62 11.27 25.95 26.71
N GLU A 63 10.81 26.36 27.89
CA GLU A 63 9.58 25.87 28.52
C GLU A 63 8.32 26.47 27.88
N LYS A 64 8.18 26.30 26.55
CA LYS A 64 6.88 26.55 25.93
C LYS A 64 5.93 25.45 26.42
N PRO A 65 4.72 25.79 26.91
CA PRO A 65 3.73 24.78 27.21
C PRO A 65 3.47 23.96 25.94
N GLU A 66 3.45 22.64 26.08
CA GLU A 66 3.15 21.75 24.96
C GLU A 66 1.89 22.27 24.24
N PRO A 67 1.92 22.42 22.90
CA PRO A 67 0.77 22.91 22.18
C PRO A 67 -0.41 22.00 22.49
N LYS A 68 -1.55 22.59 22.88
CA LYS A 68 -2.78 21.84 23.18
C LYS A 68 -3.15 21.00 21.95
N VAL A 69 -2.79 19.72 21.97
CA VAL A 69 -3.10 18.80 20.88
C VAL A 69 -4.60 18.49 20.92
N ILE A 70 -5.27 18.72 19.80
CA ILE A 70 -6.61 18.22 19.56
C ILE A 70 -6.50 16.96 18.69
N PRO A 71 -7.06 15.81 19.11
CA PRO A 71 -7.01 14.61 18.28
C PRO A 71 -7.79 14.85 16.98
N LEU A 72 -7.17 14.52 15.85
CA LEU A 72 -7.76 14.70 14.51
C LEU A 72 -9.00 13.82 14.29
N PHE A 73 -9.01 12.63 14.88
CA PHE A 73 -10.11 11.67 14.74
C PHE A 73 -10.80 11.42 16.08
N ASN A 74 -12.12 11.66 16.10
CA ASN A 74 -12.96 11.35 17.25
C ASN A 74 -13.54 9.93 17.08
N THR A 75 -12.93 8.95 17.76
CA THR A 75 -13.32 7.53 17.71
C THR A 75 -14.81 7.31 18.00
N ARG A 76 -15.43 8.16 18.82
CA ARG A 76 -16.88 8.07 19.12
C ARG A 76 -17.75 8.24 17.89
N LYS A 77 -17.40 9.14 16.96
CA LYS A 77 -18.16 9.36 15.72
C LYS A 77 -17.95 8.23 14.72
N LEU A 78 -16.77 7.60 14.74
CA LEU A 78 -16.45 6.46 13.86
C LEU A 78 -17.32 5.24 14.19
N TYR A 79 -17.65 4.99 15.46
CA TYR A 79 -18.57 3.89 15.80
C TYR A 79 -19.98 4.08 15.24
N TYR A 80 -20.52 5.31 15.23
CA TYR A 80 -21.83 5.58 14.61
C TYR A 80 -21.80 5.36 13.10
N VAL A 81 -20.78 5.87 12.41
CA VAL A 81 -20.62 5.68 10.96
C VAL A 81 -20.40 4.21 10.62
N ALA A 82 -19.59 3.49 11.41
CA ALA A 82 -19.33 2.07 11.23
C ALA A 82 -20.59 1.22 11.45
N SER A 83 -21.42 1.55 12.45
CA SER A 83 -22.68 0.85 12.69
C SER A 83 -23.66 1.02 11.53
N VAL A 84 -23.81 2.24 11.00
CA VAL A 84 -24.66 2.49 9.82
C VAL A 84 -24.13 1.73 8.59
N ALA A 85 -22.82 1.77 8.34
CA ALA A 85 -22.20 1.03 7.24
C ALA A 85 -22.40 -0.50 7.38
N ALA A 86 -22.25 -1.05 8.58
CA ALA A 86 -22.46 -2.47 8.84
C ALA A 86 -23.92 -2.89 8.60
N ILE A 87 -24.89 -2.07 9.02
CA ILE A 87 -26.31 -2.30 8.75
C ILE A 87 -26.60 -2.25 7.25
N LEU A 88 -26.00 -1.30 6.52
CA LEU A 88 -26.17 -1.22 5.06
C LEU A 88 -25.58 -2.44 4.35
N ILE A 89 -24.38 -2.90 4.74
CA ILE A 89 -23.76 -4.11 4.18
C ILE A 89 -24.62 -5.35 4.50
N PHE A 90 -25.07 -5.48 5.74
CA PHE A 90 -25.93 -6.58 6.16
C PHE A 90 -27.28 -6.56 5.43
N SER A 91 -27.89 -5.37 5.28
CA SER A 91 -29.12 -5.19 4.50
C SER A 91 -28.91 -5.55 3.04
N LEU A 92 -27.78 -5.16 2.43
CA LEU A 92 -27.47 -5.51 1.04
C LEU A 92 -27.23 -7.01 0.85
N PHE A 93 -26.65 -7.67 1.85
CA PHE A 93 -26.47 -9.13 1.86
C PHE A 93 -27.80 -9.88 1.98
N ILE A 94 -28.75 -9.38 2.78
CA ILE A 94 -30.10 -9.98 2.88
C ILE A 94 -30.92 -9.75 1.61
N ILE A 95 -30.81 -8.58 0.99
CA ILE A 95 -31.61 -8.22 -0.20
C ILE A 95 -31.12 -8.89 -1.48
N ASN A 96 -29.86 -9.35 -1.52
CA ASN A 96 -29.37 -10.22 -2.59
C ASN A 96 -29.46 -11.68 -2.13
N PRO A 97 -30.63 -12.36 -2.21
CA PRO A 97 -30.61 -13.80 -2.15
C PRO A 97 -29.73 -14.25 -3.34
N THR A 98 -28.63 -14.94 -3.05
CA THR A 98 -28.06 -15.86 -4.02
C THR A 98 -29.21 -16.78 -4.42
N TYR A 99 -29.77 -16.53 -5.60
CA TYR A 99 -30.76 -17.40 -6.22
C TYR A 99 -30.03 -18.70 -6.55
N SER A 100 -30.02 -19.60 -5.59
CA SER A 100 -29.85 -21.02 -5.86
C SER A 100 -31.23 -21.51 -6.29
N ASP A 101 -31.30 -22.19 -7.42
CA ASP A 101 -32.53 -22.86 -7.82
C ASP A 101 -33.02 -23.74 -6.65
N PRO A 102 -34.34 -23.75 -6.37
CA PRO A 102 -34.86 -24.54 -5.27
C PRO A 102 -34.59 -26.01 -5.55
N ILE A 103 -33.87 -26.70 -4.66
CA ILE A 103 -33.63 -28.14 -4.77
C ILE A 103 -34.98 -28.85 -4.86
N THR A 104 -35.26 -29.48 -6.00
CA THR A 104 -36.49 -30.25 -6.23
C THR A 104 -36.26 -31.73 -5.93
N PHE A 105 -37.34 -32.52 -5.94
CA PHE A 105 -37.22 -33.98 -5.82
C PHE A 105 -36.52 -34.59 -7.04
N ASP A 106 -36.64 -33.96 -8.20
CA ASP A 106 -35.99 -34.41 -9.44
C ASP A 106 -34.46 -34.36 -9.30
N ASP A 107 -33.92 -33.30 -8.69
CA ASP A 107 -32.48 -33.16 -8.43
C ASP A 107 -31.94 -34.33 -7.56
N LEU A 108 -32.74 -34.80 -6.61
CA LEU A 108 -32.38 -35.93 -5.75
C LEU A 108 -32.43 -37.26 -6.51
N GLU A 109 -33.42 -37.43 -7.40
CA GLU A 109 -33.56 -38.61 -8.23
C GLU A 109 -32.39 -38.73 -9.22
N TYR A 110 -32.05 -37.65 -9.93
CA TYR A 110 -30.90 -37.63 -10.84
C TYR A 110 -29.59 -37.92 -10.11
N ALA A 111 -29.35 -37.27 -8.96
CA ALA A 111 -28.16 -37.52 -8.16
C ALA A 111 -28.06 -38.99 -7.71
N SER A 112 -29.20 -39.62 -7.39
CA SER A 112 -29.24 -41.02 -6.99
C SER A 112 -28.92 -41.97 -8.16
N ILE A 113 -29.41 -41.67 -9.36
CA ILE A 113 -29.11 -42.46 -10.58
C ILE A 113 -27.64 -42.28 -10.98
N GLU A 114 -27.11 -41.05 -10.93
CA GLU A 114 -25.71 -40.75 -11.21
C GLU A 114 -24.78 -41.49 -10.23
N GLU A 115 -25.11 -41.48 -8.94
CA GLU A 115 -24.36 -42.22 -7.93
C GLU A 115 -24.40 -43.74 -8.17
N TYR A 116 -25.54 -44.29 -8.58
CA TYR A 116 -25.67 -45.71 -8.93
C TYR A 116 -24.80 -46.12 -10.14
N ILE A 117 -24.86 -45.35 -11.23
CA ILE A 117 -24.04 -45.59 -12.44
C ILE A 117 -22.55 -45.53 -12.11
N ASN A 118 -22.13 -44.53 -11.35
CA ASN A 118 -20.73 -44.35 -10.96
C ASN A 118 -20.24 -45.44 -9.99
N THR A 119 -21.08 -45.85 -9.03
CA THR A 119 -20.72 -46.85 -8.01
C THR A 119 -20.57 -48.24 -8.63
N GLU A 120 -21.48 -48.61 -9.52
CA GLU A 120 -21.44 -49.88 -10.25
C GLU A 120 -20.53 -49.81 -11.49
N ASN A 121 -19.87 -48.66 -11.72
CA ASN A 121 -18.95 -48.38 -12.83
C ASN A 121 -19.54 -48.81 -14.19
N ILE A 122 -20.80 -48.46 -14.40
CA ILE A 122 -21.54 -48.80 -15.61
C ILE A 122 -21.13 -47.82 -16.70
N ASP A 123 -20.22 -48.26 -17.57
CA ASP A 123 -19.80 -47.49 -18.76
C ASP A 123 -20.67 -47.91 -19.96
N ILE A 124 -21.81 -47.24 -20.14
CA ILE A 124 -22.73 -47.56 -21.24
C ILE A 124 -22.36 -46.76 -22.48
N SER A 125 -21.91 -47.46 -23.52
CA SER A 125 -21.70 -46.83 -24.83
C SER A 125 -23.01 -46.58 -25.56
N ALA A 126 -23.06 -45.56 -26.42
CA ALA A 126 -24.26 -45.25 -27.21
C ALA A 126 -24.74 -46.44 -28.09
N VAL A 127 -23.82 -47.30 -28.53
CA VAL A 127 -24.13 -48.50 -29.30
C VAL A 127 -24.80 -49.57 -28.43
N GLU A 128 -24.34 -49.74 -27.20
CA GLU A 128 -24.92 -50.68 -26.23
C GLU A 128 -26.32 -50.24 -25.76
N LEU A 129 -26.54 -48.93 -25.62
CA LEU A 129 -27.89 -48.37 -25.41
C LEU A 129 -28.81 -48.66 -26.61
N ALA A 130 -28.33 -48.47 -27.84
CA ALA A 130 -29.12 -48.75 -29.04
C ALA A 130 -29.53 -50.23 -29.12
N ASP A 131 -28.61 -51.14 -28.84
CA ASP A 131 -28.89 -52.58 -28.78
C ASP A 131 -29.92 -52.93 -27.68
N LEU A 132 -29.84 -52.29 -26.50
CA LEU A 132 -30.78 -52.49 -25.39
C LEU A 132 -32.22 -52.05 -25.74
N TYR A 133 -32.35 -50.95 -26.47
CA TYR A 133 -33.65 -50.45 -26.96
C TYR A 133 -34.14 -51.18 -28.23
N GLY A 134 -33.42 -52.24 -28.67
CA GLY A 134 -33.81 -53.06 -29.80
C GLY A 134 -33.68 -52.34 -31.14
N VAL A 135 -32.84 -51.31 -31.22
CA VAL A 135 -32.53 -50.61 -32.46
C VAL A 135 -31.55 -51.48 -33.25
N GLU A 136 -32.08 -52.28 -34.17
CA GLU A 136 -31.24 -53.09 -35.05
C GLU A 136 -30.38 -52.18 -35.94
N THR A 137 -29.13 -52.57 -36.20
CA THR A 137 -28.21 -51.81 -37.08
C THR A 137 -28.78 -51.51 -38.46
N ASN A 138 -29.76 -52.29 -38.89
CA ASN A 138 -30.42 -52.21 -40.18
C ASN A 138 -31.45 -51.06 -40.25
N ASP A 139 -31.99 -50.65 -39.09
CA ASP A 139 -32.88 -49.48 -38.99
C ASP A 139 -32.08 -48.18 -39.06
N LEU A 140 -30.80 -48.21 -38.70
CA LEU A 140 -29.88 -47.07 -38.76
C LEU A 140 -29.38 -46.76 -40.19
N ASP A 141 -29.39 -47.73 -41.11
CA ASP A 141 -28.99 -47.54 -42.52
C ASP A 141 -29.90 -46.56 -43.28
N HIS A 142 -31.14 -46.36 -42.78
CA HIS A 142 -32.11 -45.41 -43.34
C HIS A 142 -32.06 -44.02 -42.70
N ILE A 143 -31.26 -43.83 -41.64
CA ILE A 143 -31.14 -42.55 -40.93
C ILE A 143 -29.98 -41.76 -41.53
N SER A 144 -30.30 -40.76 -42.37
CA SER A 144 -29.30 -39.84 -42.91
C SER A 144 -28.94 -38.78 -41.87
N PHE A 145 -27.87 -39.02 -41.09
CA PHE A 145 -27.34 -38.07 -40.10
C PHE A 145 -26.68 -36.81 -40.71
N LEU A 146 -26.59 -36.72 -42.04
CA LEU A 146 -25.82 -35.68 -42.72
C LEU A 146 -26.48 -34.29 -42.71
N ASN A 147 -27.70 -34.14 -42.20
CA ASN A 147 -28.43 -32.87 -42.31
C ASN A 147 -29.44 -32.59 -41.19
N ILE A 148 -29.23 -33.16 -39.99
CA ILE A 148 -30.00 -32.76 -38.81
C ILE A 148 -29.22 -31.61 -38.17
N GLU A 149 -29.80 -30.42 -38.17
CA GLU A 149 -29.22 -29.23 -37.55
C GLU A 149 -29.42 -29.32 -36.02
N ASP A 150 -28.45 -28.81 -35.25
CA ASP A 150 -28.39 -29.00 -33.80
C ASP A 150 -29.64 -28.43 -33.09
N ASP A 151 -30.27 -27.42 -33.67
CA ASP A 151 -31.51 -26.80 -33.18
C ASP A 151 -32.69 -27.77 -33.19
N HIS A 152 -32.80 -28.62 -34.22
CA HIS A 152 -33.81 -29.66 -34.32
C HIS A 152 -33.61 -30.80 -33.31
N ILE A 153 -32.35 -31.12 -32.99
CA ILE A 153 -32.03 -32.11 -31.93
C ILE A 153 -32.42 -31.55 -30.56
N LEU A 154 -32.06 -30.29 -30.30
CA LEU A 154 -32.40 -29.61 -29.04
C LEU A 154 -33.91 -29.46 -28.88
N GLU A 155 -34.63 -29.15 -29.95
CA GLU A 155 -36.10 -29.06 -29.94
C GLU A 155 -36.74 -30.40 -29.60
N TYR A 156 -36.34 -31.49 -30.28
CA TYR A 156 -36.83 -32.83 -29.98
C TYR A 156 -36.54 -33.28 -28.54
N LEU A 157 -35.30 -33.06 -28.07
CA LEU A 157 -34.94 -33.40 -26.69
C LEU A 157 -35.74 -32.57 -25.68
N SER A 158 -35.98 -31.30 -25.96
CA SER A 158 -36.79 -30.44 -25.08
C SER A 158 -38.27 -30.85 -25.05
N GLU A 159 -38.81 -31.33 -26.17
CA GLU A 159 -40.20 -31.78 -26.26
C GLU A 159 -40.41 -33.07 -25.45
N GLU A 160 -39.45 -34.00 -25.52
CA GLU A 160 -39.58 -35.30 -24.87
C GLU A 160 -39.19 -35.31 -23.38
N THR A 161 -38.27 -34.43 -22.95
CA THR A 161 -37.95 -34.26 -21.52
C THR A 161 -39.05 -33.55 -20.72
N THR A 162 -40.04 -32.96 -21.40
CA THR A 162 -41.14 -32.21 -20.76
C THR A 162 -42.44 -33.02 -20.71
N SER A 163 -42.41 -34.31 -21.06
CA SER A 163 -43.59 -35.17 -21.00
C SER A 163 -43.89 -35.62 -19.56
N ASP A 164 -44.48 -34.69 -18.79
CA ASP A 164 -45.18 -34.95 -17.52
C ASP A 164 -46.39 -35.90 -17.69
N ASP A 165 -46.72 -36.28 -18.93
CA ASP A 165 -47.93 -37.02 -19.29
C ASP A 165 -47.86 -38.53 -18.97
N TYR A 166 -46.77 -39.06 -18.41
CA TYR A 166 -46.69 -40.49 -18.05
C TYR A 166 -47.29 -40.85 -16.69
N TYR A 167 -47.77 -39.86 -15.91
CA TYR A 167 -48.36 -40.11 -14.59
C TYR A 167 -49.90 -40.16 -14.55
N ASP A 168 -50.59 -40.09 -15.69
CA ASP A 168 -52.05 -40.22 -15.74
C ASP A 168 -52.52 -41.36 -16.67
N SER A 169 -52.19 -42.59 -16.28
CA SER A 169 -53.04 -43.74 -16.60
C SER A 169 -53.35 -44.49 -15.31
N GLU A 170 -54.62 -44.40 -14.91
CA GLU A 170 -55.27 -44.98 -13.74
C GLU A 170 -54.81 -46.39 -13.33
N LEU A 171 -54.82 -46.62 -12.01
CA LEU A 171 -55.11 -47.88 -11.28
C LEU A 171 -54.22 -49.12 -11.49
#